data_AF-A0A2P8AQI4-F1
#
_entry.id   AF-A0A2P8AQI4-F1
#
_cell.length_a   1.000
_cell.length_b   1.000
_cell.length_c   1.000
_cell.angle_alpha   90.00
_cell.angle_beta   90.00
_cell.angle_gamma   90.00
#
_symmetry.space_group_name_H-M   'P 1'
#
loop_
_entity.id
_entity.type
_entity.pdbx_description
1 polymer ?
#
loop_
_entity_poly.entity_id
_entity_poly.type
_entity_poly.pdbx_seq_one_letter_code
_entity_poly.pdbx_strand_id
1 'polypeptide(L)'
;MRTAVDQPGRSDDELAALAQAGLDARVAALVTAEGTAEGDPALRPGRRIALAGVPDPVAGVYVLTEVVHTLDANGHLTRFSTVPPAPPPAAAPVAATVTLGTVTDVDDPGGLGRARVTLPAYGDLDAGWLAVLCPGAGRGKGIVALPDPEDTVLVALPGGEPASGVVLGSLFGAVEPYDAGIVSGRSRRWSMRTGTGQSIVIDDDGRALRLATDGGSFVELRPELTTVHAAGDLVLSAPGRAMVVRARTVDFLHAEAAEDAETAAAQARTLARAHGGG
;
A
#
# COMPACT_ATOMS: atom_id res chain seq x y z
N MET A 1 13.39 -10.47 18.03
CA MET A 1 13.19 -9.06 18.39
C MET A 1 13.56 -8.09 17.26
N ARG A 2 14.57 -8.38 16.42
CA ARG A 2 14.97 -7.51 15.30
C ARG A 2 13.95 -7.36 14.17
N THR A 3 12.96 -8.26 14.07
CA THR A 3 11.90 -8.27 13.04
C THR A 3 10.68 -7.40 13.38
N ALA A 4 10.59 -6.86 14.60
CA ALA A 4 9.40 -6.11 15.02
C ALA A 4 9.42 -4.62 14.61
N VAL A 5 10.59 -4.07 14.30
CA VAL A 5 10.82 -2.61 14.16
C VAL A 5 10.61 -2.11 12.73
N ASP A 6 10.61 -3.00 11.72
CA ASP A 6 10.57 -2.63 10.30
C ASP A 6 9.30 -3.14 9.58
N GLN A 7 8.16 -3.21 10.28
CA GLN A 7 6.88 -3.59 9.66
C GLN A 7 5.86 -2.44 9.76
N PRO A 8 5.37 -1.92 8.63
CA PRO A 8 4.33 -0.89 8.66
C PRO A 8 3.05 -1.46 9.27
N GLY A 9 2.41 -0.70 10.16
CA GLY A 9 1.08 -1.01 10.68
C GLY A 9 1.00 -1.75 12.02
N ARG A 10 2.12 -2.09 12.68
CA ARG A 10 2.07 -2.59 14.07
C ARG A 10 1.73 -1.48 15.05
N SER A 11 0.80 -1.75 15.97
CA SER A 11 0.47 -0.85 17.07
C SER A 11 1.48 -0.97 18.22
N ASP A 12 1.61 0.09 19.02
CA ASP A 12 2.42 0.06 20.25
C ASP A 12 1.95 -1.05 21.21
N ASP A 13 0.64 -1.30 21.26
CA ASP A 13 0.04 -2.37 22.08
C ASP A 13 0.48 -3.76 21.64
N GLU A 14 0.55 -4.02 20.32
CA GLU A 14 1.01 -5.30 19.78
C GLU A 14 2.50 -5.52 20.09
N LEU A 15 3.31 -4.47 19.95
CA LEU A 15 4.73 -4.51 20.31
C LEU A 15 4.93 -4.76 21.81
N ALA A 16 4.14 -4.09 22.66
CA ALA A 16 4.18 -4.28 24.10
C ALA A 16 3.75 -5.69 24.51
N ALA A 17 2.69 -6.22 23.90
CA ALA A 17 2.22 -7.59 24.16
C ALA A 17 3.28 -8.64 23.78
N LEU A 18 3.93 -8.50 22.62
CA LEU A 18 5.02 -9.39 22.20
C LEU A 18 6.24 -9.30 23.14
N ALA A 19 6.60 -8.10 23.57
CA ALA A 19 7.69 -7.89 24.53
C ALA A 19 7.37 -8.52 25.89
N GLN A 20 6.15 -8.32 26.39
CA GLN A 20 5.69 -8.89 27.65
C GLN A 20 5.67 -10.41 27.61
N ALA A 21 5.14 -11.02 26.54
CA ALA A 21 5.14 -12.47 26.37
C ALA A 21 6.57 -13.05 26.37
N GLY A 22 7.52 -12.37 25.74
CA GLY A 22 8.94 -12.75 25.76
C GLY A 22 9.57 -12.63 27.15
N LEU A 23 9.18 -11.62 27.93
CA LEU A 23 9.62 -11.44 29.32
C LEU A 23 9.05 -12.54 30.22
N ASP A 24 7.74 -12.81 30.13
CA ASP A 24 7.04 -13.81 30.93
C ASP A 24 7.65 -15.21 30.73
N ALA A 25 7.94 -15.58 29.48
CA ALA A 25 8.59 -16.85 29.17
C ALA A 25 9.99 -16.97 29.80
N ARG A 26 10.76 -15.88 29.83
CA ARG A 26 12.10 -15.85 30.46
C ARG A 26 12.01 -15.89 31.98
N VAL A 27 11.06 -15.17 32.57
CA VAL A 27 10.83 -15.14 34.02
C VAL A 27 10.40 -16.53 34.51
N ALA A 28 9.49 -17.20 33.78
CA ALA A 28 9.07 -18.56 34.09
C ALA A 28 10.23 -19.58 34.04
N ALA A 29 11.28 -19.30 33.27
CA ALA A 29 12.47 -20.15 33.18
C ALA A 29 13.52 -19.90 34.27
N LEU A 30 13.38 -18.85 35.09
CA LEU A 30 14.37 -18.51 36.14
C LEU A 30 14.33 -19.48 37.32
N VAL A 31 13.13 -19.86 37.74
CA VAL A 31 12.91 -20.80 38.84
C VAL A 31 11.91 -21.84 38.37
N THR A 32 12.39 -23.07 38.22
CA THR A 32 11.57 -24.22 37.81
C THR A 32 11.62 -25.28 38.89
N ALA A 33 10.59 -26.11 38.90
CA ALA A 33 10.41 -27.23 39.79
C ALA A 33 10.05 -28.48 38.99
N GLU A 34 10.69 -29.59 39.36
CA GLU A 34 10.36 -30.93 38.91
C GLU A 34 10.19 -31.82 40.13
N GLY A 35 9.28 -32.78 40.04
CA GLY A 35 9.04 -33.68 41.16
C GLY A 35 8.17 -34.87 40.81
N THR A 36 8.07 -35.79 41.75
CA THR A 36 7.17 -36.94 41.70
C THR A 36 6.23 -36.84 42.89
N ALA A 37 4.94 -36.94 42.62
CA ALA A 37 3.88 -36.97 43.62
C ALA A 37 3.14 -38.32 43.55
N GLU A 38 2.41 -38.61 44.62
CA GLU A 38 1.38 -39.66 44.59
C GLU A 38 0.38 -39.37 43.45
N GLY A 39 -0.16 -40.43 42.88
CA GLY A 39 -1.07 -40.39 41.75
C GLY A 39 -2.26 -39.46 41.92
N ASP A 40 -2.22 -38.29 41.27
CA ASP A 40 -3.33 -37.34 41.24
C ASP A 40 -3.69 -36.97 39.78
N PRO A 41 -4.84 -37.44 39.26
CA PRO A 41 -5.28 -37.14 37.89
C PRO A 41 -5.74 -35.69 37.68
N ALA A 42 -5.81 -34.86 38.73
CA ALA A 42 -6.05 -33.43 38.64
C ALA A 42 -4.78 -32.64 38.25
N LEU A 43 -3.59 -33.24 38.43
CA LEU A 43 -2.35 -32.66 37.94
C LEU A 43 -2.31 -32.80 36.41
N ARG A 44 -2.40 -31.67 35.70
CA ARG A 44 -2.39 -31.61 34.24
C ARG A 44 -1.63 -30.35 33.78
N PRO A 45 -1.04 -30.35 32.58
CA PRO A 45 -0.48 -29.14 32.00
C PRO A 45 -1.49 -27.98 32.02
N GLY A 46 -1.03 -26.79 32.36
CA GLY A 46 -1.84 -25.58 32.57
C GLY A 46 -2.41 -25.42 33.99
N ARG A 47 -2.32 -26.45 34.85
CA ARG A 47 -2.78 -26.35 36.25
C ARG A 47 -1.76 -25.61 37.12
N ARG A 48 -2.26 -24.75 38.01
CA ARG A 48 -1.43 -24.08 39.03
C ARG A 48 -1.27 -24.98 40.26
N ILE A 49 -0.04 -25.13 40.73
CA ILE A 49 0.31 -25.84 41.97
C ILE A 49 1.03 -24.89 42.92
N ALA A 50 0.87 -25.10 44.22
CA ALA A 50 1.60 -24.37 45.25
C ALA A 50 2.67 -25.29 45.87
N LEU A 51 3.91 -24.84 45.88
CA LEU A 51 5.02 -25.50 46.56
C LEU A 51 5.21 -24.86 47.93
N ALA A 52 5.05 -25.66 48.98
CA ALA A 52 5.24 -25.27 50.37
C ALA A 52 6.19 -26.27 51.07
N GLY A 53 6.84 -25.84 52.16
CA GLY A 53 7.82 -26.67 52.88
C GLY A 53 9.19 -26.78 52.19
N VAL A 54 9.44 -25.95 51.18
CA VAL A 54 10.72 -25.76 50.50
C VAL A 54 11.36 -24.42 50.92
N PRO A 55 12.66 -24.17 50.70
CA PRO A 55 13.27 -22.87 51.01
C PRO A 55 12.53 -21.69 50.36
N ASP A 56 12.44 -20.56 51.08
CA ASP A 56 11.69 -19.36 50.67
C ASP A 56 11.92 -18.91 49.21
N PRO A 57 13.14 -18.97 48.64
CA PRO A 57 13.37 -18.60 47.24
C PRO A 57 12.65 -19.48 46.20
N VAL A 58 12.19 -20.67 46.60
CA VAL A 58 11.56 -21.70 45.73
C VAL A 58 10.10 -21.97 46.15
N ALA A 59 9.66 -21.40 47.27
CA ALA A 59 8.26 -21.49 47.69
C ALA A 59 7.40 -20.56 46.83
N GLY A 60 6.26 -21.05 46.33
CA GLY A 60 5.42 -20.24 45.46
C GLY A 60 4.42 -21.02 44.62
N VAL A 61 3.74 -20.30 43.72
CA VAL A 61 2.76 -20.87 42.80
C VAL A 61 3.37 -21.03 41.42
N TYR A 62 3.32 -22.25 40.90
CA TYR A 62 3.88 -22.64 39.61
C TYR A 62 2.79 -23.16 38.69
N VAL A 63 3.01 -23.10 37.38
CA VAL A 63 2.13 -23.71 36.37
C VAL A 63 2.79 -24.98 35.89
N LEU A 64 2.06 -26.10 35.93
CA LEU A 64 2.52 -27.36 35.36
C LEU A 64 2.59 -27.26 33.84
N THR A 65 3.70 -27.66 33.26
CA THR A 65 3.95 -27.63 31.81
C THR A 65 4.02 -29.04 31.23
N GLU A 66 4.48 -29.99 32.02
CA GLU A 66 4.52 -31.42 31.69
C GLU A 66 4.02 -32.24 32.88
N VAL A 67 3.20 -33.25 32.60
CA VAL A 67 2.75 -34.22 33.59
C VAL A 67 2.74 -35.61 32.97
N VAL A 68 3.41 -36.56 33.63
CA VAL A 68 3.44 -37.97 33.23
C VAL A 68 2.89 -38.81 34.37
N HIS A 69 1.74 -39.45 34.13
CA HIS A 69 1.15 -40.41 35.06
C HIS A 69 1.63 -41.82 34.70
N THR A 70 2.26 -42.50 35.64
CA THR A 70 2.64 -43.90 35.52
C THR A 70 1.74 -44.73 36.42
N LEU A 71 1.13 -45.76 35.84
CA LEU A 71 0.26 -46.72 36.52
C LEU A 71 0.88 -48.11 36.33
N ASP A 72 1.41 -48.70 37.40
CA ASP A 72 2.02 -50.03 37.38
C ASP A 72 1.62 -50.86 38.61
N ALA A 73 2.24 -52.03 38.78
CA ALA A 73 1.98 -52.91 39.92
C ALA A 73 2.35 -52.30 41.29
N ASN A 74 3.12 -51.21 41.31
CA ASN A 74 3.55 -50.49 42.51
C ASN A 74 2.66 -49.27 42.82
N GLY A 75 1.65 -48.99 41.98
CA GLY A 75 0.65 -47.97 42.21
C GLY A 75 0.58 -46.89 41.13
N HIS A 76 0.06 -45.72 41.51
CA HIS A 76 -0.08 -44.55 40.64
C HIS A 76 0.91 -43.49 41.08
N LEU A 77 1.82 -43.11 40.19
CA LEU A 77 2.77 -42.03 40.41
C LEU A 77 2.60 -40.96 39.34
N THR A 78 2.80 -39.70 39.73
CA THR A 78 2.74 -38.57 38.81
C THR A 78 4.04 -37.80 38.85
N ARG A 79 4.81 -37.84 37.76
CA ARG A 79 5.94 -36.94 37.58
C ARG A 79 5.44 -35.64 36.95
N PHE A 80 5.91 -34.51 37.43
CA PHE A 80 5.55 -33.19 36.91
C PHE A 80 6.78 -32.32 36.68
N SER A 81 6.65 -31.39 35.74
CA SER A 81 7.61 -30.30 35.50
C SER A 81 6.85 -28.98 35.33
N THR A 82 7.52 -27.90 35.72
CA THR A 82 7.06 -26.51 35.55
C THR A 82 7.99 -25.74 34.60
N VAL A 83 8.96 -26.43 33.99
CA VAL A 83 9.87 -25.86 33.01
C VAL A 83 9.05 -25.35 31.82
N PRO A 84 9.08 -24.05 31.50
CA PRO A 84 8.33 -23.53 30.35
C PRO A 84 8.79 -24.22 29.08
N PRO A 85 7.88 -24.49 28.12
CA PRO A 85 8.27 -25.05 26.85
C PRO A 85 9.34 -24.17 26.20
N ALA A 86 10.34 -24.81 25.59
CA ALA A 86 11.37 -24.06 24.89
C ALA A 86 10.68 -23.13 23.87
N PRO A 87 11.09 -21.84 23.82
CA PRO A 87 10.56 -20.96 22.79
C PRO A 87 10.82 -21.61 21.43
N PRO A 88 9.88 -21.52 20.48
CA PRO A 88 10.13 -22.00 19.13
C PRO A 88 11.45 -21.40 18.65
N PRO A 89 12.29 -22.17 17.93
CA PRO A 89 13.54 -21.65 17.40
C PRO A 89 13.24 -20.36 16.64
N ALA A 90 14.07 -19.34 16.85
CA ALA A 90 13.89 -18.08 16.16
C ALA A 90 13.79 -18.37 14.66
N ALA A 91 12.61 -18.10 14.08
CA ALA A 91 12.41 -18.29 12.66
C ALA A 91 13.52 -17.53 11.93
N ALA A 92 14.14 -18.20 10.95
CA ALA A 92 15.08 -17.52 10.08
C ALA A 92 14.39 -16.26 9.53
N PRO A 93 15.09 -15.12 9.41
CA PRO A 93 14.50 -13.93 8.85
C PRO A 93 13.94 -14.28 7.47
N VAL A 94 12.61 -14.20 7.34
CA VAL A 94 11.94 -14.43 6.08
C VAL A 94 12.28 -13.22 5.21
N ALA A 95 12.78 -13.47 4.00
CA ALA A 95 13.08 -12.40 3.07
C ALA A 95 11.79 -11.66 2.70
N ALA A 96 11.91 -10.39 2.34
CA ALA A 96 10.80 -9.71 1.70
C ALA A 96 10.45 -10.42 0.40
N THR A 97 9.17 -10.72 0.21
CA THR A 97 8.63 -11.32 -1.01
C THR A 97 7.72 -10.32 -1.68
N VAL A 98 7.60 -10.43 -2.99
CA VAL A 98 6.63 -9.68 -3.78
C VAL A 98 5.64 -10.66 -4.40
N THR A 99 4.36 -10.32 -4.36
CA THR A 99 3.27 -11.10 -4.96
C THR A 99 2.32 -10.18 -5.73
N LEU A 100 1.45 -10.77 -6.55
CA LEU A 100 0.30 -10.07 -7.11
C LEU A 100 -0.85 -10.06 -6.10
N GLY A 101 -1.67 -9.01 -6.17
CA GLY A 101 -2.93 -8.88 -5.47
C GLY A 101 -4.00 -8.26 -6.36
N THR A 102 -5.26 -8.42 -5.97
CA THR A 102 -6.41 -7.80 -6.63
C THR A 102 -7.05 -6.83 -5.66
N VAL A 103 -7.25 -5.59 -6.10
CA VAL A 103 -7.93 -4.58 -5.28
C VAL A 103 -9.41 -4.90 -5.22
N THR A 104 -9.96 -4.86 -4.00
CA THR A 104 -11.39 -5.15 -3.75
C THR A 104 -12.14 -3.92 -3.30
N ASP A 105 -11.46 -2.97 -2.64
CA ASP A 105 -12.04 -1.73 -2.14
C ASP A 105 -10.97 -0.66 -1.96
N VAL A 106 -11.37 0.59 -2.08
CA VAL A 106 -10.53 1.79 -1.95
C VAL A 106 -11.19 2.85 -1.07
N ASP A 107 -12.44 2.64 -0.64
CA ASP A 107 -13.15 3.51 0.30
C ASP A 107 -12.66 3.26 1.74
N ASP A 108 -11.42 3.63 2.00
CA ASP A 108 -10.75 3.43 3.29
C ASP A 108 -11.49 4.17 4.43
N PRO A 109 -12.07 3.46 5.42
CA PRO A 109 -12.79 4.09 6.53
C PRO A 109 -11.91 5.01 7.39
N GLY A 110 -10.59 4.81 7.36
CA GLY A 110 -9.63 5.68 8.04
C GLY A 110 -9.24 6.93 7.24
N GLY A 111 -9.64 7.04 5.98
CA GLY A 111 -9.29 8.15 5.10
C GLY A 111 -7.77 8.28 4.86
N LEU A 112 -7.02 7.17 4.94
CA LEU A 112 -5.56 7.16 4.86
C LEU A 112 -5.02 6.86 3.46
N GLY A 113 -5.90 6.67 2.47
CA GLY A 113 -5.52 6.32 1.10
C GLY A 113 -4.98 4.89 0.97
N ARG A 114 -5.49 3.97 1.79
CA ARG A 114 -5.19 2.53 1.69
C ARG A 114 -6.10 1.86 0.67
N ALA A 115 -5.68 0.70 0.19
CA ALA A 115 -6.50 -0.17 -0.65
C ALA A 115 -6.69 -1.53 0.04
N ARG A 116 -7.89 -2.10 -0.02
CA ARG A 116 -8.16 -3.46 0.44
C ARG A 116 -7.83 -4.45 -0.65
N VAL A 117 -7.02 -5.46 -0.34
CA VAL A 117 -6.42 -6.34 -1.36
C VAL A 117 -6.60 -7.81 -1.01
N THR A 118 -6.98 -8.61 -1.99
CA THR A 118 -6.91 -10.07 -1.92
C THR A 118 -5.62 -10.57 -2.58
N LEU A 119 -5.05 -11.66 -2.05
CA LEU A 119 -3.78 -12.24 -2.51
C LEU A 119 -4.00 -13.64 -3.09
N PRO A 120 -4.10 -13.79 -4.43
CA PRO A 120 -4.37 -15.08 -5.06
C PRO A 120 -3.34 -16.16 -4.74
N ALA A 121 -2.06 -15.80 -4.66
CA ALA A 121 -0.97 -16.74 -4.33
C ALA A 121 -1.07 -17.32 -2.90
N TYR A 122 -1.94 -16.76 -2.06
CA TYR A 122 -2.19 -17.17 -0.67
C TYR A 122 -3.59 -17.78 -0.49
N GLY A 123 -4.18 -18.32 -1.57
CA GLY A 123 -5.52 -18.91 -1.54
C GLY A 123 -6.60 -17.85 -1.41
N ASP A 124 -6.47 -16.76 -2.18
CA ASP A 124 -7.39 -15.61 -2.19
C ASP A 124 -7.56 -14.94 -0.81
N LEU A 125 -6.49 -14.96 -0.01
CA LEU A 125 -6.45 -14.33 1.31
C LEU A 125 -6.78 -12.83 1.22
N ASP A 126 -7.76 -12.37 1.98
CA ASP A 126 -8.00 -10.95 2.22
C ASP A 126 -6.92 -10.40 3.17
N ALA A 127 -6.01 -9.59 2.63
CA ALA A 127 -4.94 -8.97 3.39
C ALA A 127 -5.38 -7.71 4.14
N GLY A 128 -6.65 -7.29 4.00
CA GLY A 128 -7.18 -6.08 4.60
C GLY A 128 -6.65 -4.81 3.95
N TRP A 129 -6.70 -3.70 4.69
CA TRP A 129 -6.31 -2.38 4.23
C TRP A 129 -4.80 -2.18 4.22
N LEU A 130 -4.19 -2.19 3.03
CA LEU A 130 -2.76 -2.02 2.84
C LEU A 130 -2.43 -0.60 2.37
N ALA A 131 -1.29 -0.09 2.84
CA ALA A 131 -0.79 1.21 2.38
C ALA A 131 -0.39 1.14 0.90
N VAL A 132 -0.68 2.22 0.16
CA VAL A 132 -0.29 2.36 -1.25
C VAL A 132 0.91 3.29 -1.37
N LEU A 133 1.96 2.83 -2.05
CA LEU A 133 3.14 3.62 -2.36
C LEU A 133 2.76 4.73 -3.35
N CYS A 134 2.82 5.98 -2.88
CA CYS A 134 2.53 7.16 -3.68
C CYS A 134 3.80 8.04 -3.82
N PRO A 135 4.17 8.50 -5.03
CA PRO A 135 5.34 9.35 -5.22
C PRO A 135 5.27 10.64 -4.40
N GLY A 136 6.31 10.87 -3.60
CA GLY A 136 6.45 12.10 -2.79
C GLY A 136 5.43 12.23 -1.65
N ALA A 137 4.74 11.13 -1.27
CA ALA A 137 3.77 11.12 -0.17
C ALA A 137 4.36 11.72 1.11
N GLY A 138 3.62 12.67 1.70
CA GLY A 138 3.98 13.31 2.95
C GLY A 138 2.91 14.30 3.39
N ARG A 139 3.11 14.93 4.56
CA ARG A 139 2.11 15.84 5.12
C ARG A 139 1.82 17.02 4.18
N GLY A 140 0.61 17.04 3.62
CA GLY A 140 0.14 18.09 2.70
C GLY A 140 0.77 18.07 1.31
N LYS A 141 1.42 16.97 0.90
CA LYS A 141 2.09 16.86 -0.41
C LYS A 141 2.13 15.44 -0.95
N GLY A 142 2.24 15.31 -2.27
CA GLY A 142 2.44 14.03 -2.97
C GLY A 142 1.57 13.92 -4.22
N ILE A 143 1.81 12.87 -5.00
CA ILE A 143 0.95 12.46 -6.11
C ILE A 143 0.09 11.29 -5.59
N VAL A 144 -1.21 11.52 -5.45
CA VAL A 144 -2.17 10.49 -5.01
C VAL A 144 -2.86 9.94 -6.25
N ALA A 145 -2.45 8.75 -6.66
CA ALA A 145 -3.07 7.98 -7.74
C ALA A 145 -3.24 6.56 -7.22
N LEU A 146 -4.42 6.28 -6.66
CA LEU A 146 -4.76 4.98 -6.09
C LEU A 146 -5.22 4.03 -7.20
N PRO A 147 -5.00 2.71 -7.05
CA PRO A 147 -5.66 1.73 -7.91
C PRO A 147 -7.17 1.78 -7.73
N ASP A 148 -7.93 1.22 -8.67
CA ASP A 148 -9.38 1.01 -8.54
C ASP A 148 -9.70 -0.46 -8.19
N PRO A 149 -10.92 -0.77 -7.69
CA PRO A 149 -11.37 -2.15 -7.56
C PRO A 149 -11.22 -2.94 -8.86
N GLU A 150 -10.89 -4.22 -8.73
CA GLU A 150 -10.52 -5.15 -9.81
C GLU A 150 -9.14 -4.93 -10.45
N ASP A 151 -8.41 -3.86 -10.09
CA ASP A 151 -7.04 -3.68 -10.57
C ASP A 151 -6.11 -4.76 -10.00
N THR A 152 -5.21 -5.24 -10.86
CA THR A 152 -4.09 -6.08 -10.43
C THR A 152 -2.93 -5.21 -9.96
N VAL A 153 -2.52 -5.40 -8.72
CA VAL A 153 -1.45 -4.65 -8.06
C VAL A 153 -0.27 -5.53 -7.68
N LEU A 154 0.91 -4.92 -7.62
CA LEU A 154 2.10 -5.54 -7.07
C LEU A 154 2.19 -5.24 -5.57
N VAL A 155 2.28 -6.28 -4.75
CA VAL A 155 2.29 -6.17 -3.29
C VAL A 155 3.61 -6.66 -2.73
N ALA A 156 4.33 -5.81 -2.00
CA ALA A 156 5.49 -6.19 -1.23
C ALA A 156 5.05 -6.69 0.16
N LEU A 157 5.62 -7.81 0.59
CA LEU A 157 5.38 -8.45 1.88
C LEU A 157 6.67 -8.43 2.70
N PRO A 158 6.89 -7.39 3.54
CA PRO A 158 8.04 -7.32 4.43
C PRO A 158 8.04 -8.50 5.39
N GLY A 159 9.09 -9.33 5.35
CA GLY A 159 9.14 -10.56 6.17
C GLY A 159 8.17 -11.65 5.72
N GLY A 160 7.64 -11.58 4.49
CA GLY A 160 6.70 -12.55 3.95
C GLY A 160 5.33 -12.55 4.65
N GLU A 161 5.00 -11.48 5.39
CA GLU A 161 3.76 -11.34 6.17
C GLU A 161 2.68 -10.61 5.36
N PRO A 162 1.58 -11.29 4.95
CA PRO A 162 0.46 -10.67 4.24
C PRO A 162 -0.15 -9.47 4.97
N ALA A 163 -0.29 -9.54 6.31
CA ALA A 163 -0.94 -8.49 7.09
C ALA A 163 -0.11 -7.18 7.15
N SER A 164 1.17 -7.23 6.81
CA SER A 164 2.08 -6.07 6.75
C SER A 164 2.38 -5.62 5.31
N GLY A 165 1.54 -6.05 4.35
CA GLY A 165 1.75 -5.79 2.94
C GLY A 165 1.73 -4.29 2.58
N VAL A 166 2.45 -3.95 1.52
CA VAL A 166 2.46 -2.61 0.92
C VAL A 166 2.20 -2.73 -0.57
N VAL A 167 1.19 -2.04 -1.06
CA VAL A 167 0.88 -1.95 -2.48
C VAL A 167 1.89 -1.02 -3.14
N LEU A 168 2.64 -1.53 -4.12
CA LEU A 168 3.65 -0.76 -4.85
C LEU A 168 3.05 0.03 -6.02
N GLY A 169 1.92 -0.45 -6.57
CA GLY A 169 1.19 0.16 -7.67
C GLY A 169 0.47 -0.88 -8.54
N SER A 170 -0.37 -0.40 -9.46
CA SER A 170 -1.04 -1.23 -10.47
C SER A 170 -0.11 -1.59 -11.62
N LEU A 171 -0.43 -2.68 -12.32
CA LEU A 171 0.36 -3.19 -13.43
C LEU A 171 -0.44 -3.15 -14.74
N PHE A 172 0.17 -2.57 -15.78
CA PHE A 172 -0.24 -2.85 -17.16
C PHE A 172 0.33 -4.21 -17.62
N GLY A 173 -0.37 -4.88 -18.53
CA GLY A 173 0.01 -6.19 -19.09
C GLY A 173 -1.14 -7.19 -19.10
N ALA A 174 -1.90 -7.26 -18.00
CA ALA A 174 -3.21 -7.92 -17.98
C ALA A 174 -4.32 -6.99 -18.52
N VAL A 175 -4.12 -5.69 -18.33
CA VAL A 175 -4.93 -4.60 -18.91
C VAL A 175 -4.03 -3.79 -19.84
N GLU A 176 -4.59 -3.37 -20.98
CA GLU A 176 -3.89 -2.53 -21.95
C GLU A 176 -3.83 -1.08 -21.46
N PRO A 177 -2.67 -0.40 -21.54
CA PRO A 177 -2.62 1.04 -21.33
C PRO A 177 -3.38 1.75 -22.44
N TYR A 178 -4.01 2.90 -22.13
CA TYR A 178 -4.66 3.74 -23.15
C TYR A 178 -3.70 4.14 -24.29
N ASP A 179 -2.45 4.46 -23.95
CA ASP A 179 -1.37 4.71 -24.88
C ASP A 179 -0.04 4.28 -24.25
N ALA A 180 0.62 3.28 -24.83
CA ALA A 180 1.94 2.84 -24.39
C ALA A 180 3.05 3.87 -24.69
N GLY A 181 2.77 4.86 -25.54
CA GLY A 181 3.66 5.96 -25.85
C GLY A 181 4.93 5.56 -26.59
N ILE A 182 4.87 4.42 -27.29
CA ILE A 182 5.99 3.84 -28.03
C ILE A 182 5.97 4.32 -29.47
N VAL A 183 7.02 5.02 -29.89
CA VAL A 183 7.25 5.42 -31.27
C VAL A 183 8.60 4.90 -31.72
N SER A 184 8.63 4.19 -32.85
CA SER A 184 9.85 3.57 -33.40
C SER A 184 10.62 2.73 -32.37
N GLY A 185 9.89 1.93 -31.57
CA GLY A 185 10.46 1.05 -30.55
C GLY A 185 11.04 1.77 -29.32
N ARG A 186 10.74 3.06 -29.12
CA ARG A 186 11.23 3.86 -28.00
C ARG A 186 10.06 4.52 -27.28
N SER A 187 10.13 4.61 -25.96
CA SER A 187 9.22 5.47 -25.19
C SER A 187 9.52 6.92 -25.55
N ARG A 188 8.57 7.56 -26.24
CA ARG A 188 8.66 8.94 -26.74
C ARG A 188 7.48 9.80 -26.28
N ARG A 189 6.43 9.18 -25.77
CA ARG A 189 5.29 9.88 -25.21
C ARG A 189 4.98 9.35 -23.83
N TRP A 190 4.88 10.23 -22.86
CA TRP A 190 4.48 9.91 -21.49
C TRP A 190 3.12 10.53 -21.22
N SER A 191 2.22 9.78 -20.58
CA SER A 191 0.89 10.27 -20.25
C SER A 191 0.48 9.91 -18.83
N MET A 192 -0.32 10.79 -18.25
CA MET A 192 -1.14 10.53 -17.07
C MET A 192 -2.58 10.73 -17.52
N ARG A 193 -3.45 9.73 -17.28
CA ARG A 193 -4.84 9.77 -17.71
C ARG A 193 -5.75 9.16 -16.64
N THR A 194 -6.89 9.79 -16.39
CA THR A 194 -7.93 9.23 -15.51
C THR A 194 -8.83 8.27 -16.29
N GLY A 195 -9.56 7.38 -15.60
CA GLY A 195 -10.50 6.45 -16.23
C GLY A 195 -11.57 7.13 -17.10
N THR A 196 -11.98 8.35 -16.75
CA THR A 196 -12.97 9.13 -17.52
C THR A 196 -12.36 9.87 -18.72
N GLY A 197 -11.04 10.05 -18.73
CA GLY A 197 -10.31 10.53 -19.89
C GLY A 197 -9.71 11.92 -19.81
N GLN A 198 -9.60 12.52 -18.63
CA GLN A 198 -8.76 13.70 -18.44
C GLN A 198 -7.29 13.29 -18.52
N SER A 199 -6.42 14.14 -19.07
CA SER A 199 -5.03 13.74 -19.32
C SER A 199 -4.01 14.86 -19.34
N ILE A 200 -2.78 14.49 -18.99
CA ILE A 200 -1.54 15.24 -19.23
C ILE A 200 -0.66 14.38 -20.13
N VAL A 201 -0.17 14.93 -21.24
CA VAL A 201 0.65 14.23 -22.23
C VAL A 201 1.90 15.04 -22.54
N ILE A 202 3.05 14.39 -22.48
CA ILE A 202 4.35 14.88 -22.92
C ILE A 202 4.74 14.04 -24.14
N ASP A 203 4.85 14.65 -25.31
CA ASP A 203 5.15 13.98 -26.58
C ASP A 203 6.44 14.53 -27.20
N ASP A 204 7.52 13.76 -27.13
CA ASP A 204 8.81 14.13 -27.74
C ASP A 204 8.80 13.97 -29.25
N ASP A 205 7.97 13.07 -29.80
CA ASP A 205 7.88 12.82 -31.23
C ASP A 205 7.10 13.94 -31.93
N GLY A 206 5.91 14.24 -31.41
CA GLY A 206 5.08 15.35 -31.85
C GLY A 206 5.56 16.73 -31.39
N ARG A 207 6.58 16.78 -30.51
CA ARG A 207 7.08 17.97 -29.81
C ARG A 207 5.94 18.78 -29.20
N ALA A 208 5.14 18.14 -28.34
CA ALA A 208 3.96 18.76 -27.75
C ALA A 208 3.84 18.46 -26.25
N LEU A 209 3.37 19.45 -25.49
CA LEU A 209 2.86 19.29 -24.13
C LEU A 209 1.37 19.59 -24.14
N ARG A 210 0.54 18.66 -23.63
CA ARG A 210 -0.92 18.80 -23.69
C ARG A 210 -1.56 18.49 -22.35
N LEU A 211 -2.43 19.38 -21.88
CA LEU A 211 -3.38 19.16 -20.80
C LEU A 211 -4.78 19.17 -21.40
N ALA A 212 -5.56 18.11 -21.20
CA ALA A 212 -6.88 17.96 -21.79
C ALA A 212 -7.90 17.41 -20.80
N THR A 213 -9.13 17.90 -20.92
CA THR A 213 -10.31 17.34 -20.25
C THR A 213 -10.98 16.30 -21.13
N ASP A 214 -11.79 15.42 -20.53
CA ASP A 214 -12.66 14.49 -21.26
C ASP A 214 -13.75 15.21 -22.06
N GLY A 215 -14.17 16.40 -21.63
CA GLY A 215 -15.11 17.29 -22.33
C GLY A 215 -14.52 18.07 -23.51
N GLY A 216 -13.30 17.78 -23.97
CA GLY A 216 -12.72 18.35 -25.20
C GLY A 216 -11.94 19.66 -25.04
N SER A 217 -12.02 20.34 -23.89
CA SER A 217 -11.18 21.53 -23.62
C SER A 217 -9.72 21.13 -23.42
N PHE A 218 -8.78 21.95 -23.91
CA PHE A 218 -7.35 21.67 -23.79
C PHE A 218 -6.45 22.90 -23.82
N VAL A 219 -5.24 22.73 -23.29
CA VAL A 219 -4.09 23.60 -23.51
C VAL A 219 -2.99 22.77 -24.15
N GLU A 220 -2.50 23.20 -25.31
CA GLU A 220 -1.44 22.52 -26.04
C GLU A 220 -0.30 23.49 -26.36
N LEU A 221 0.91 23.12 -25.95
CA LEU A 221 2.13 23.85 -26.22
C LEU A 221 2.95 23.07 -27.25
N ARG A 222 3.14 23.67 -28.41
CA ARG A 222 4.11 23.25 -29.44
C ARG A 222 5.15 24.36 -29.60
N PRO A 223 6.36 24.04 -30.10
CA PRO A 223 7.41 25.03 -30.27
C PRO A 223 7.00 26.23 -31.14
N GLU A 224 6.17 26.00 -32.16
CA GLU A 224 5.72 27.04 -33.09
C GLU A 224 4.31 27.58 -32.80
N LEU A 225 3.53 26.93 -31.92
CA LEU A 225 2.14 27.29 -31.64
C LEU A 225 1.70 26.86 -30.23
N THR A 226 1.18 27.80 -29.45
CA THR A 226 0.44 27.50 -28.23
C THR A 226 -1.05 27.72 -28.47
N THR A 227 -1.87 26.74 -28.11
CA THR A 227 -3.33 26.78 -28.28
C THR A 227 -4.01 26.61 -26.93
N VAL A 228 -4.94 27.50 -26.62
CA VAL A 228 -5.91 27.35 -25.52
C VAL A 228 -7.28 27.24 -26.17
N HIS A 229 -7.92 26.09 -26.01
CA HIS A 229 -9.24 25.82 -26.55
C HIS A 229 -10.20 25.40 -25.44
N ALA A 230 -11.36 26.03 -25.42
CA ALA A 230 -12.47 25.66 -24.55
C ALA A 230 -13.61 25.12 -25.41
N ALA A 231 -14.08 23.91 -25.07
CA ALA A 231 -15.29 23.35 -25.66
C ALA A 231 -16.58 23.96 -25.09
N GLY A 232 -16.47 24.67 -23.96
CA GLY A 232 -17.53 25.49 -23.37
C GLY A 232 -17.10 26.95 -23.25
N ASP A 233 -17.70 27.67 -22.30
CA ASP A 233 -17.39 29.09 -22.08
C ASP A 233 -15.95 29.32 -21.63
N LEU A 234 -15.24 30.25 -22.28
CA LEU A 234 -13.90 30.69 -21.89
C LEU A 234 -13.97 32.08 -21.24
N VAL A 235 -13.55 32.17 -19.97
CA VAL A 235 -13.46 33.43 -19.24
C VAL A 235 -12.01 33.76 -18.93
N LEU A 236 -11.51 34.88 -19.46
CA LEU A 236 -10.22 35.48 -19.09
C LEU A 236 -10.48 36.67 -18.17
N SER A 237 -10.03 36.60 -16.90
CA SER A 237 -10.37 37.60 -15.88
C SER A 237 -9.16 38.01 -15.04
N ALA A 238 -9.04 39.31 -14.78
CA ALA A 238 -7.99 39.93 -13.98
C ALA A 238 -8.57 41.01 -13.03
N PRO A 239 -9.42 40.62 -12.05
CA PRO A 239 -10.14 41.58 -11.23
C PRO A 239 -9.19 42.46 -10.42
N GLY A 240 -9.36 43.78 -10.54
CA GLY A 240 -8.51 44.78 -9.88
C GLY A 240 -7.08 44.86 -10.41
N ARG A 241 -6.79 44.26 -11.57
CA ARG A 241 -5.45 44.20 -12.19
C ARG A 241 -5.52 44.52 -13.68
N ALA A 242 -4.36 44.80 -14.28
CA ALA A 242 -4.25 44.97 -15.73
C ALA A 242 -4.13 43.62 -16.44
N MET A 243 -4.82 43.45 -17.56
CA MET A 243 -4.60 42.37 -18.52
C MET A 243 -3.91 42.97 -19.75
N VAL A 244 -2.72 42.48 -20.09
CA VAL A 244 -1.91 43.01 -21.20
C VAL A 244 -1.67 41.91 -22.22
N VAL A 245 -2.17 42.11 -23.44
CA VAL A 245 -1.90 41.25 -24.60
C VAL A 245 -0.98 42.02 -25.55
N ARG A 246 0.24 41.54 -25.74
CA ARG A 246 1.23 42.13 -26.66
C ARG A 246 1.60 41.13 -27.72
N ALA A 247 1.23 41.43 -28.95
CA ALA A 247 1.54 40.61 -30.11
C ALA A 247 1.86 41.50 -31.31
N ARG A 248 2.40 40.90 -32.38
CA ARG A 248 2.58 41.59 -33.67
C ARG A 248 1.23 41.95 -34.27
N THR A 249 0.25 41.05 -34.14
CA THR A 249 -1.15 41.21 -34.56
C THR A 249 -2.05 40.57 -33.51
N VAL A 250 -3.28 41.09 -33.38
CA VAL A 250 -4.33 40.53 -32.51
C VAL A 250 -5.61 40.49 -33.31
N ASP A 251 -6.15 39.28 -33.51
CA ASP A 251 -7.32 39.05 -34.35
C ASP A 251 -8.45 38.46 -33.49
N PHE A 252 -9.63 39.08 -33.57
CA PHE A 252 -10.86 38.57 -32.94
C PHE A 252 -11.76 38.03 -34.03
N LEU A 253 -11.91 36.70 -34.07
CA LEU A 253 -12.68 35.98 -35.06
C LEU A 253 -13.89 35.35 -34.41
N HIS A 254 -15.00 35.30 -35.14
CA HIS A 254 -16.22 34.62 -34.73
C HIS A 254 -16.29 33.24 -35.39
N ALA A 255 -16.49 32.19 -34.60
CA ALA A 255 -16.80 30.85 -35.08
C ALA A 255 -18.32 30.65 -35.05
N GLU A 256 -18.90 30.21 -36.17
CA GLU A 256 -20.35 30.04 -36.31
C GLU A 256 -20.91 28.80 -35.59
N ALA A 257 -20.02 27.86 -35.20
CA ALA A 257 -20.39 26.63 -34.53
C ALA A 257 -19.35 26.26 -33.46
N ALA A 258 -19.78 25.43 -32.50
CA ALA A 258 -18.86 24.76 -31.60
C ALA A 258 -18.00 23.75 -32.39
N GLU A 259 -16.74 23.64 -32.01
CA GLU A 259 -15.77 22.77 -32.66
C GLU A 259 -15.28 21.73 -31.66
N ASP A 260 -15.09 20.50 -32.13
CA ASP A 260 -14.36 19.51 -31.35
C ASP A 260 -12.88 19.88 -31.24
N ALA A 261 -12.18 19.20 -30.33
CA ALA A 261 -10.79 19.49 -30.01
C ALA A 261 -9.85 19.33 -31.22
N GLU A 262 -10.15 18.41 -32.13
CA GLU A 262 -9.31 18.12 -33.30
C GLU A 262 -9.48 19.20 -34.37
N THR A 263 -10.72 19.58 -34.66
CA THR A 263 -11.11 20.65 -35.56
C THR A 263 -10.53 21.98 -35.08
N ALA A 264 -10.71 22.31 -33.81
CA ALA A 264 -10.15 23.53 -33.22
C ALA A 264 -8.62 23.57 -33.31
N ALA A 265 -7.94 22.44 -33.07
CA ALA A 265 -6.49 22.36 -33.24
C ALA A 265 -6.05 22.53 -34.71
N ALA A 266 -6.82 22.00 -35.66
CA ALA A 266 -6.56 22.17 -37.09
C ALA A 266 -6.77 23.62 -37.55
N GLN A 267 -7.82 24.29 -37.05
CA GLN A 267 -8.07 25.69 -37.31
C GLN A 267 -6.99 26.59 -36.70
N ALA A 268 -6.60 26.37 -35.44
CA ALA A 268 -5.52 27.10 -34.80
C ALA A 268 -4.21 27.04 -35.60
N ARG A 269 -3.87 25.86 -36.14
CA ARG A 269 -2.72 25.69 -37.05
C ARG A 269 -2.88 26.46 -38.35
N THR A 270 -4.08 26.50 -38.92
CA THR A 270 -4.36 27.24 -40.16
C THR A 270 -4.23 28.74 -39.95
N LEU A 271 -4.81 29.26 -38.86
CA LEU A 271 -4.71 30.67 -38.47
C LEU A 271 -3.25 31.06 -38.20
N ALA A 272 -2.50 30.25 -37.45
CA ALA A 272 -1.08 30.52 -37.17
C ALA A 272 -0.23 30.61 -38.44
N ARG A 273 -0.48 29.75 -39.44
CA ARG A 273 0.22 29.80 -40.73
C ARG A 273 -0.08 31.06 -41.53
N ALA A 274 -1.31 31.57 -41.47
CA ALA A 274 -1.69 32.81 -42.17
C ALA A 274 -0.87 34.03 -41.68
N HIS A 275 -0.48 34.06 -40.40
CA HIS A 275 0.34 35.13 -39.82
C HIS A 275 1.86 34.86 -39.86
N GLY A 276 2.28 33.61 -40.01
CA GLY A 276 3.69 33.20 -40.04
C GLY A 276 4.41 33.34 -41.39
N GLY A 277 3.69 33.68 -42.46
CA GLY A 277 4.21 33.78 -43.83
C GLY A 277 4.88 35.10 -44.20
N GLY A 278 5.75 35.65 -43.33
CA GLY A 278 6.49 36.89 -43.59
C GLY A 278 7.93 36.86 -43.10
#